data_AF-A1DEL5-F1
#
_entry.id   AF-A1DEL5-F1
#
_cell.length_a   1.000
_cell.length_b   1.000
_cell.length_c   1.000
_cell.angle_alpha   90.00
_cell.angle_beta   90.00
_cell.angle_gamma   90.00
#
_symmetry.space_group_name_H-M   'P 1'
#
loop_
_entity.id
_entity.type
_entity.pdbx_description
1 polymer ?
#
loop_
_entity_poly.entity_id
_entity_poly.type
_entity_poly.pdbx_seq_one_letter_code
_entity_poly.pdbx_strand_id
1 'polypeptide(L)'
;MAGVRTLATTLFTMSQAILAAEVGCTYIAPYVNQLKVHFEPGFTDPNKLLPLCVAIQKHYKSINAKTKVLPASLTSTNEIYALAGVDHITIAPDLLKQLSQPSSAPHMESLFDSDVAPAISVAQESFVNDESAYRIAFTRDLHGASEEKLTQASLDEV
;
A
#
# COMPACT_ATOMS: atom_id res chain seq x y z
N MET A 1 -5.11 -24.89 5.15
CA MET A 1 -4.24 -23.88 5.79
C MET A 1 -4.17 -24.17 7.28
N ALA A 2 -3.01 -24.06 7.92
CA ALA A 2 -2.78 -24.37 9.34
C ALA A 2 -3.41 -23.36 10.33
N GLY A 3 -4.40 -22.57 9.90
CA GLY A 3 -5.05 -21.53 10.72
C GLY A 3 -4.22 -20.26 10.95
N VAL A 4 -3.02 -20.15 10.35
CA VAL A 4 -2.17 -18.95 10.45
C VAL A 4 -2.74 -17.84 9.57
N ARG A 5 -3.08 -16.70 10.20
CA ARG A 5 -3.50 -15.48 9.51
C ARG A 5 -2.26 -14.68 9.11
N THR A 6 -2.13 -14.39 7.82
CA THR A 6 -0.96 -13.70 7.28
C THR A 6 -1.28 -12.26 6.90
N LEU A 7 -0.25 -11.43 7.01
CA LEU A 7 -0.18 -10.13 6.38
C LEU A 7 0.94 -10.18 5.34
N ALA A 8 0.65 -9.84 4.08
CA ALA A 8 1.70 -9.58 3.11
C ALA A 8 2.15 -8.13 3.25
N THR A 9 3.44 -7.89 3.50
CA THR A 9 4.02 -6.56 3.68
C THR A 9 4.87 -6.16 2.46
N THR A 10 5.48 -4.96 2.50
CA THR A 10 6.35 -4.44 1.43
C THR A 10 5.68 -4.51 0.04
N LEU A 11 4.39 -4.15 -0.01
CA LEU A 11 3.64 -4.02 -1.26
C LEU A 11 3.78 -2.63 -1.86
N PHE A 12 4.13 -2.59 -3.14
CA PHE A 12 4.30 -1.39 -3.95
C PHE A 12 3.49 -1.44 -5.26
N THR A 13 2.92 -2.59 -5.62
CA THR A 13 2.17 -2.77 -6.88
C THR A 13 0.78 -3.36 -6.68
N MET A 14 -0.07 -3.18 -7.68
CA MET A 14 -1.38 -3.83 -7.74
C MET A 14 -1.27 -5.34 -8.00
N SER A 15 -0.25 -5.80 -8.74
CA SER A 15 -0.02 -7.23 -8.98
C SER A 15 0.30 -8.01 -7.71
N GLN A 16 1.09 -7.43 -6.80
CA GLN A 16 1.33 -7.98 -5.46
C GLN A 16 0.01 -8.10 -4.68
N ALA A 17 -0.84 -7.08 -4.74
CA ALA A 17 -2.11 -7.06 -4.02
C ALA A 17 -3.10 -8.10 -4.55
N ILE A 18 -3.19 -8.27 -5.87
CA ILE A 18 -4.02 -9.32 -6.49
C ILE A 18 -3.55 -10.69 -6.00
N LEU A 19 -2.26 -10.99 -6.14
CA LEU A 19 -1.71 -12.28 -5.72
C LEU A 19 -1.95 -12.55 -4.22
N ALA A 20 -1.76 -11.55 -3.36
CA ALA A 20 -1.98 -11.67 -1.92
C ALA A 20 -3.45 -12.02 -1.57
N ALA A 21 -4.41 -11.48 -2.32
CA ALA A 21 -5.82 -11.83 -2.15
C ALA A 21 -6.13 -13.25 -2.63
N GLU A 22 -5.56 -13.67 -3.76
CA GLU A 22 -5.74 -15.01 -4.32
C GLU A 22 -5.22 -16.11 -3.39
N VAL A 23 -4.09 -15.89 -2.73
CA VAL A 23 -3.51 -16.84 -1.78
C VAL A 23 -4.13 -16.75 -0.37
N GLY A 24 -5.08 -15.83 -0.17
CA GLY A 24 -5.88 -15.74 1.05
C GLY A 24 -5.19 -15.05 2.23
N CYS A 25 -4.32 -14.06 1.98
CA CYS A 25 -3.82 -13.21 3.05
C CYS A 25 -4.97 -12.54 3.79
N THR A 26 -4.87 -12.42 5.12
CA THR A 26 -5.89 -11.71 5.91
C THR A 26 -5.77 -10.21 5.70
N TYR A 27 -4.54 -9.70 5.67
CA TYR A 27 -4.22 -8.30 5.42
C TYR A 27 -3.14 -8.16 4.37
N ILE A 28 -3.07 -6.98 3.77
CA ILE A 28 -1.89 -6.48 3.06
C ILE A 28 -1.44 -5.17 3.67
N ALA A 29 -0.14 -4.88 3.60
CA ALA A 29 0.41 -3.58 3.94
C ALA A 29 1.11 -2.94 2.73
N PRO A 30 0.36 -2.17 1.91
CA PRO A 30 0.95 -1.26 0.94
C PRO A 30 1.78 -0.19 1.66
N TYR A 31 3.02 0.00 1.23
CA TYR A 31 3.87 1.04 1.78
C TYR A 31 3.61 2.34 1.03
N VAL A 32 3.09 3.36 1.74
CA VAL A 32 2.82 4.67 1.17
C VAL A 32 4.11 5.35 0.72
N ASN A 33 5.15 5.27 1.55
CA ASN A 33 6.48 5.76 1.24
C ASN A 33 7.47 4.59 1.19
N GLN A 34 8.49 4.68 0.33
CA GLN A 34 9.63 3.79 0.34
C GLN A 34 10.41 3.90 1.65
N LEU A 35 11.05 2.81 2.08
CA LEU A 35 11.68 2.73 3.40
C LEU A 35 12.77 3.77 3.66
N LYS A 36 13.43 4.23 2.60
CA LYS A 36 14.46 5.28 2.64
C LYS A 36 14.04 6.52 3.45
N VAL A 37 12.76 6.89 3.48
CA VAL A 37 12.26 8.04 4.26
C VAL A 37 12.50 7.91 5.76
N HIS A 38 12.68 6.69 6.28
CA HIS A 38 12.91 6.44 7.71
C HIS A 38 14.40 6.38 8.08
N PHE A 39 15.28 6.26 7.08
CA PHE A 39 16.72 6.03 7.30
C PHE A 39 17.61 7.15 6.77
N GLU A 40 17.16 7.91 5.76
CA GLU A 40 17.91 9.03 5.20
C GLU A 40 17.28 10.38 5.63
N PRO A 41 17.90 11.12 6.56
CA PRO A 41 17.40 12.41 6.99
C PRO A 41 17.24 13.39 5.83
N GLY A 42 16.06 13.99 5.70
CA GLY A 42 15.75 14.95 4.64
C GLY A 42 15.29 14.32 3.32
N PHE A 43 15.35 13.00 3.19
CA PHE A 43 14.78 12.32 2.02
C PHE A 43 13.25 12.36 2.07
N THR A 44 12.62 12.65 0.93
CA THR A 44 11.17 12.58 0.74
C THR A 44 10.88 11.68 -0.46
N ASP A 45 9.95 10.72 -0.31
CA ASP A 45 9.53 9.88 -1.44
C ASP A 45 8.80 10.73 -2.48
N PRO A 46 9.32 10.87 -3.72
CA PRO A 46 8.65 11.64 -4.77
C PRO A 46 7.43 10.92 -5.34
N ASN A 47 7.31 9.60 -5.13
CA ASN A 47 6.31 8.73 -5.74
C ASN A 47 5.49 8.02 -4.65
N LYS A 48 4.81 8.80 -3.80
CA LYS A 48 3.97 8.26 -2.72
C LYS A 48 2.80 7.44 -3.27
N LEU A 49 2.58 6.26 -2.71
CA LEU A 49 1.61 5.29 -3.18
C LEU A 49 0.24 5.42 -2.48
N LEU A 50 -0.16 6.64 -2.11
CA LEU A 50 -1.50 6.92 -1.57
C LEU A 50 -2.62 6.45 -2.53
N PRO A 51 -2.57 6.76 -3.86
CA PRO A 51 -3.61 6.33 -4.78
C PRO A 51 -3.70 4.81 -4.94
N LEU A 52 -2.56 4.10 -4.77
CA LEU A 52 -2.52 2.64 -4.84
C LEU A 52 -3.34 2.00 -3.71
N CYS A 53 -3.27 2.54 -2.48
CA CYS A 53 -4.05 2.03 -1.36
C CYS A 53 -5.56 2.09 -1.66
N VAL A 54 -6.02 3.20 -2.25
CA VAL A 54 -7.42 3.39 -2.65
C VAL A 54 -7.79 2.42 -3.78
N ALA A 55 -6.93 2.28 -4.78
CA ALA A 55 -7.17 1.40 -5.92
C ALA A 55 -7.29 -0.06 -5.49
N ILE A 56 -6.38 -0.54 -4.63
CA ILE A 56 -6.43 -1.90 -4.10
C ILE A 56 -7.72 -2.15 -3.34
N GLN A 57 -8.12 -1.24 -2.44
CA GLN A 57 -9.35 -1.41 -1.68
C GLN A 57 -10.59 -1.39 -2.58
N LYS A 58 -10.66 -0.50 -3.58
CA LYS A 58 -11.76 -0.46 -4.57
C LYS A 58 -11.82 -1.78 -5.35
N HIS A 59 -10.68 -2.32 -5.77
CA HIS A 59 -10.59 -3.62 -6.46
C HIS A 59 -10.99 -4.80 -5.56
N TYR A 60 -10.50 -4.86 -4.33
CA TYR A 60 -10.90 -5.89 -3.36
C TYR A 60 -12.40 -5.88 -3.12
N LYS A 61 -13.03 -4.70 -3.07
CA LYS A 61 -14.50 -4.58 -3.01
C LYS A 61 -15.17 -5.12 -4.26
N SER A 62 -14.67 -4.82 -5.47
CA SER A 62 -15.30 -5.27 -6.72
C SER A 62 -15.28 -6.79 -6.90
N ILE A 63 -14.27 -7.48 -6.35
CA ILE A 63 -14.16 -8.94 -6.41
C ILE A 63 -14.62 -9.64 -5.13
N ASN A 64 -15.21 -8.91 -4.17
CA ASN A 64 -15.61 -9.41 -2.85
C ASN A 64 -14.46 -10.15 -2.10
N ALA A 65 -13.23 -9.65 -2.21
CA ALA A 65 -12.08 -10.21 -1.51
C ALA A 65 -12.24 -10.09 0.01
N LYS A 66 -11.78 -11.11 0.73
CA LYS A 66 -11.77 -11.13 2.21
C LYS A 66 -10.56 -10.39 2.80
N THR A 67 -9.51 -10.25 2.01
CA THR A 67 -8.27 -9.56 2.39
C THR A 67 -8.54 -8.08 2.64
N LYS A 68 -7.91 -7.54 3.68
CA LYS A 68 -8.09 -6.15 4.13
C LYS A 68 -6.86 -5.29 3.88
N VAL A 69 -7.06 -4.02 3.57
CA VAL A 69 -5.97 -3.09 3.27
C VAL A 69 -5.53 -2.37 4.56
N LEU A 70 -4.25 -2.48 4.92
CA LEU A 70 -3.64 -1.86 6.10
C LEU A 70 -2.39 -1.07 5.67
N PRO A 71 -2.52 0.14 5.09
CA PRO A 71 -1.37 0.92 4.64
C PRO A 71 -0.37 1.18 5.78
N ALA A 72 0.91 1.19 5.41
CA ALA A 72 2.04 1.38 6.32
C ALA A 72 3.07 2.35 5.71
N SER A 73 4.14 2.64 6.48
CA SER A 73 5.17 3.60 6.06
C SER A 73 4.62 5.01 5.77
N LEU A 74 3.75 5.51 6.64
CA LEU A 74 3.26 6.89 6.60
C LEU A 74 4.20 7.80 7.39
N THR A 75 4.43 9.01 6.88
CA THR A 75 5.38 9.99 7.45
C THR A 75 4.72 11.27 7.94
N SER A 76 3.42 11.46 7.67
CA SER A 76 2.67 12.64 8.13
C SER A 76 1.21 12.34 8.43
N THR A 77 0.58 13.15 9.29
CA THR A 77 -0.87 13.09 9.55
C THR A 77 -1.70 13.41 8.32
N ASN A 78 -1.18 14.25 7.42
CA ASN A 78 -1.78 14.51 6.13
C ASN A 78 -1.96 13.23 5.31
N GLU A 79 -0.92 12.38 5.20
CA GLU A 79 -1.05 11.08 4.53
C GLU A 79 -2.11 10.17 5.16
N ILE A 80 -2.26 10.23 6.50
CA ILE A 80 -3.30 9.49 7.22
C ILE A 80 -4.69 10.00 6.83
N TYR A 81 -4.89 11.33 6.83
CA TYR A 81 -6.16 11.94 6.44
C TYR A 81 -6.51 11.71 4.97
N ALA A 82 -5.52 11.71 4.08
CA ALA A 82 -5.70 11.37 2.67
C ALA A 82 -6.27 9.96 2.47
N LEU A 83 -6.06 9.06 3.43
CA LEU A 83 -6.53 7.67 3.41
C LEU A 83 -7.71 7.42 4.36
N ALA A 84 -8.36 8.46 4.90
CA ALA A 84 -9.53 8.30 5.75
C ALA A 84 -10.64 7.54 4.98
N GLY A 85 -10.92 6.30 5.37
CA GLY A 85 -11.82 5.38 4.65
C GLY A 85 -11.19 4.06 4.20
N VAL A 86 -9.86 3.92 4.32
CA VAL A 86 -9.20 2.61 4.20
C VAL A 86 -9.59 1.69 5.36
N ASP A 87 -9.55 0.37 5.16
CA ASP A 87 -10.01 -0.61 6.17
C ASP A 87 -9.31 -0.40 7.53
N HIS A 88 -7.98 -0.26 7.53
CA HIS A 88 -7.17 0.01 8.72
C HIS A 88 -5.88 0.79 8.34
N ILE A 89 -5.17 1.41 9.29
CA ILE A 89 -3.86 2.06 9.05
C ILE A 89 -2.86 1.66 10.14
N THR A 90 -1.62 1.37 9.76
CA THR A 90 -0.47 1.29 10.68
C THR A 90 0.10 2.68 10.92
N ILE A 91 0.11 3.13 12.18
CA ILE A 91 0.50 4.51 12.56
C ILE A 91 1.71 4.46 13.49
N ALA A 92 2.75 5.23 13.18
CA ALA A 92 3.91 5.40 14.04
C ALA A 92 3.54 6.18 15.32
N PRO A 93 4.18 5.91 16.48
CA PRO A 93 3.82 6.55 17.75
C PRO A 93 3.78 8.09 17.71
N ASP A 94 4.72 8.73 17.01
CA ASP A 94 4.77 10.19 16.91
C ASP A 94 3.58 10.76 16.11
N LEU A 95 3.18 10.10 15.03
CA LEU A 95 2.00 10.48 14.26
C LEU A 95 0.73 10.26 15.08
N LEU A 96 0.66 9.17 15.86
CA LEU A 96 -0.47 8.92 16.76
C LEU A 96 -0.61 10.03 17.81
N LYS A 97 0.50 10.49 18.38
CA LYS A 97 0.53 11.63 19.32
C LYS A 97 0.09 12.94 18.65
N GLN A 98 0.45 13.17 17.39
CA GLN A 98 0.00 14.34 16.64
C GLN A 98 -1.51 14.29 16.37
N LEU A 99 -2.05 13.12 16.00
CA LEU A 99 -3.49 12.91 15.79
C LEU A 99 -4.31 13.05 17.06
N SER A 100 -3.71 12.84 18.24
CA SER A 100 -4.42 13.02 19.52
C SER A 100 -4.55 14.48 19.95
N GLN A 101 -3.95 15.44 19.24
CA GLN A 101 -4.00 16.85 19.60
C GLN A 101 -5.32 17.48 19.15
N PRO A 102 -5.99 18.33 19.96
CA PRO A 102 -7.27 18.95 19.59
C PRO A 102 -7.24 19.78 18.30
N SER A 103 -6.05 20.28 17.91
CA SER A 103 -5.83 21.08 16.71
C SER A 103 -5.52 20.26 15.46
N SER A 104 -5.57 18.93 15.52
CA SER A 104 -5.20 18.04 14.41
C SER A 104 -6.30 17.96 13.33
N ALA A 105 -6.92 19.07 12.95
CA ALA A 105 -7.92 19.06 11.89
C ALA A 105 -7.30 18.57 10.56
N PRO A 106 -8.05 17.82 9.73
CA PRO A 106 -7.58 17.42 8.42
C PRO A 106 -7.32 18.65 7.57
N HIS A 107 -6.11 18.76 7.00
CA HIS A 107 -5.75 19.82 6.07
C HIS A 107 -5.97 19.42 4.60
N MET A 108 -6.54 18.24 4.37
CA MET A 108 -6.72 17.62 3.06
C MET A 108 -7.95 16.69 3.09
N GLU A 109 -8.68 16.64 1.98
CA GLU A 109 -9.79 15.71 1.76
C GLU A 109 -9.29 14.27 1.55
N SER A 110 -10.13 13.29 1.89
CA SER A 110 -9.79 11.89 1.66
C SER A 110 -9.83 11.55 0.17
N LEU A 111 -8.87 10.77 -0.28
CA LEU A 111 -8.86 10.19 -1.62
C LEU A 111 -10.00 9.18 -1.84
N PHE A 112 -10.62 8.69 -0.76
CA PHE A 112 -11.81 7.84 -0.85
C PHE A 112 -13.09 8.60 -1.19
N ASP A 113 -13.13 9.91 -0.91
CA ASP A 113 -14.29 10.77 -1.20
C ASP A 113 -14.31 11.22 -2.67
N SER A 114 -13.24 10.95 -3.43
CA SER A 114 -13.18 11.21 -4.86
C SER A 114 -13.91 10.13 -5.67
N ASP A 115 -14.85 10.58 -6.52
CA ASP A 115 -15.52 9.76 -7.53
C ASP A 115 -14.58 9.29 -8.66
N VAL A 116 -13.38 9.87 -8.75
CA VAL A 116 -12.37 9.45 -9.71
C VAL A 116 -11.71 8.17 -9.21
N ALA A 117 -11.95 7.06 -9.90
CA ALA A 117 -11.16 5.85 -9.68
C ALA A 117 -9.69 6.14 -10.04
N PRO A 118 -8.71 5.78 -9.20
CA PRO A 118 -7.30 5.91 -9.57
C PRO A 118 -7.06 5.16 -10.89
N ALA A 119 -6.35 5.79 -11.82
CA ALA A 119 -6.02 5.20 -13.12
C ALA A 119 -4.91 4.13 -12.98
N ILE A 120 -5.18 3.09 -12.19
CA ILE A 120 -4.30 1.95 -11.98
C ILE A 120 -4.97 0.76 -12.66
N SER A 121 -4.59 0.54 -13.92
CA SER A 121 -5.06 -0.56 -14.76
C SER A 121 -4.10 -1.73 -14.62
N VAL A 122 -4.60 -2.89 -14.17
CA VAL A 122 -3.88 -4.16 -14.34
C VAL A 122 -4.47 -4.87 -15.53
N ALA A 123 -3.63 -5.27 -16.48
CA ALA A 123 -4.06 -6.00 -17.67
C ALA A 123 -4.52 -7.44 -17.37
N GLN A 124 -4.26 -7.93 -16.15
CA GLN A 124 -4.44 -9.32 -15.75
C GLN A 124 -5.10 -9.40 -14.38
N GLU A 125 -6.12 -10.25 -14.27
CA GLU A 125 -6.99 -10.38 -13.09
C GLU A 125 -6.51 -11.44 -12.09
N SER A 126 -5.55 -12.29 -12.47
CA SER A 126 -5.10 -13.45 -11.67
C SER A 126 -3.63 -13.78 -11.92
N PHE A 127 -2.90 -14.13 -10.87
CA PHE A 127 -1.46 -14.45 -10.89
C PHE A 127 -1.09 -15.75 -10.18
N VAL A 128 -1.96 -16.32 -9.33
CA VAL A 128 -1.66 -17.48 -8.46
C VAL A 128 -1.10 -18.72 -9.18
N ASN A 129 -1.44 -18.90 -10.46
CA ASN A 129 -0.98 -20.04 -11.28
C ASN A 129 -0.04 -19.63 -12.42
N ASP A 130 0.44 -18.38 -12.46
CA ASP A 130 1.31 -17.86 -13.52
C ASP A 130 2.40 -16.93 -12.94
N GLU A 131 3.44 -17.54 -12.41
CA GLU A 131 4.59 -16.82 -11.85
C GLU A 131 5.28 -15.93 -12.89
N SER A 132 5.35 -16.36 -14.16
CA SER A 132 6.01 -15.59 -15.21
C SER A 132 5.25 -14.31 -15.52
N ALA A 133 3.92 -14.38 -15.63
CA ALA A 133 3.09 -13.20 -15.78
C ALA A 133 3.18 -12.27 -14.58
N TYR A 134 3.19 -12.82 -13.36
CA TYR A 134 3.37 -12.03 -12.14
C TYR A 134 4.70 -11.27 -12.15
N ARG A 135 5.81 -11.96 -12.44
CA ARG A 135 7.14 -11.34 -12.49
C ARG A 135 7.21 -10.24 -13.54
N ILE A 136 6.65 -10.48 -14.73
CA ILE A 136 6.60 -9.47 -15.80
C ILE A 136 5.78 -8.26 -15.36
N ALA A 137 4.61 -8.46 -14.78
CA ALA A 137 3.74 -7.38 -14.31
C ALA A 137 4.41 -6.56 -13.20
N PHE A 138 5.05 -7.23 -12.24
CA PHE A 138 5.77 -6.60 -11.14
C PHE A 138 6.99 -5.80 -11.61
N THR A 139 7.91 -6.40 -12.37
CA THR A 139 9.14 -5.76 -12.84
C THR A 139 8.87 -4.59 -13.81
N ARG A 140 7.76 -4.62 -14.55
CA ARG A 140 7.40 -3.53 -15.48
C ARG A 140 6.59 -2.41 -14.83
N ASP A 141 6.12 -2.60 -13.60
CA ASP A 141 5.32 -1.60 -12.90
C ASP A 141 6.10 -0.30 -12.73
N LEU A 142 5.48 0.82 -13.11
CA LEU A 142 6.12 2.15 -13.12
C LEU A 142 7.51 2.17 -13.78
N HIS A 143 7.69 1.40 -14.87
CA HIS A 143 8.96 1.27 -15.57
C HIS A 143 10.12 0.74 -14.68
N GLY A 144 9.81 -0.07 -13.68
CA GLY A 144 10.79 -0.71 -12.77
C GLY A 144 10.90 -0.03 -11.40
N ALA A 145 10.33 1.15 -11.21
CA ALA A 145 10.48 1.90 -9.95
C ALA A 145 9.94 1.15 -8.72
N SER A 146 8.90 0.32 -8.89
CA SER A 146 8.33 -0.47 -7.79
C SER A 146 9.24 -1.61 -7.35
N GLU A 147 10.02 -2.19 -8.27
CA GLU A 147 11.02 -3.21 -7.96
C GLU A 147 12.22 -2.62 -7.19
N GLU A 148 12.63 -1.40 -7.54
CA GLU A 148 13.67 -0.68 -6.79
C GLU A 148 13.25 -0.45 -5.32
N LYS A 149 11.99 -0.05 -5.08
CA LYS A 149 11.46 0.13 -3.73
C LYS A 149 11.49 -1.17 -2.91
N LEU A 150 11.17 -2.31 -3.53
CA LEU A 150 11.22 -3.61 -2.86
C LEU A 150 12.67 -4.07 -2.59
N THR A 151 13.56 -3.86 -3.55
CA THR A 151 14.98 -4.21 -3.42
C THR A 151 15.62 -3.43 -2.27
N GLN A 152 15.34 -2.13 -2.16
CA GLN A 152 15.77 -1.31 -1.04
C GLN A 152 15.30 -1.89 0.30
N ALA A 153 14.04 -2.32 0.37
CA ALA A 153 13.50 -2.90 1.60
C ALA A 153 14.21 -4.20 2.02
N SER A 154 14.76 -4.94 1.07
CA SER A 154 15.51 -6.18 1.34
C SER A 154 16.95 -5.91 1.80
N LEU A 155 17.53 -4.78 1.39
CA LEU A 155 18.90 -4.40 1.75
C LEU A 155 19.00 -3.77 3.14
N ASP A 156 17.95 -3.08 3.59
CA ASP A 156 17.90 -2.43 4.90
C ASP A 156 17.61 -3.41 6.06
N GLU A 157 17.34 -4.69 5.76
CA GLU A 157 17.15 -5.78 6.75
C GLU A 157 18.48 -6.50 7.13
N VAL A 158 19.62 -6.08 6.58
CA VAL A 158 20.98 -6.65 6.83
C VAL A 158 21.87 -5.64 7.54
#